data_AF-A0A931XJ07-F1
#
_entry.id   AF-A0A931XJ07-F1
#
_cell.length_a   1.000
_cell.length_b   1.000
_cell.length_c   1.000
_cell.angle_alpha   90.00
_cell.angle_beta   90.00
_cell.angle_gamma   90.00
#
_symmetry.space_group_name_H-M   'P 1'
#
loop_
_entity.id
_entity.type
_entity.pdbx_description
1 polymer ?
#
loop_
_entity_poly.entity_id
_entity_poly.type
_entity_poly.pdbx_seq_one_letter_code
_entity_poly.pdbx_strand_id
1 'polypeptide(L)' 'MPLGYLRCCPRCRGDVFVEQDIFGGTSLSCLQCGHVLTAAEEQTLLDRVHRARSVA' A
#
# COMPACT_ATOMS: atom_id res chain seq x y z
N MET A 1 -2.34 10.61 -12.68
CA MET A 1 -1.20 10.22 -11.81
C MET A 1 -1.44 8.77 -11.43
N PRO A 2 -0.72 7.77 -11.97
CA PRO A 2 -1.07 6.40 -11.65
C PRO A 2 -0.68 6.12 -10.20
N LEU A 3 -1.65 5.65 -9.42
CA LEU A 3 -1.43 5.02 -8.12
C LEU A 3 -0.49 3.84 -8.36
N GLY A 4 0.77 4.00 -7.99
CA GLY A 4 1.82 3.01 -8.26
C GLY A 4 1.58 1.72 -7.49
N TYR A 5 1.77 0.59 -8.15
CA TYR A 5 1.73 -0.72 -7.52
C TYR A 5 2.98 -0.91 -6.66
N LEU A 6 2.81 -1.21 -5.37
CA LEU A 6 3.91 -1.54 -4.47
C LEU A 6 4.04 -3.05 -4.37
N ARG A 7 5.18 -3.61 -4.79
CA ARG A 7 5.49 -5.05 -4.64
C ARG A 7 5.90 -5.37 -3.20
N CYS A 8 4.94 -5.25 -2.28
CA CYS A 8 5.19 -5.28 -0.85
C CYS A 8 4.17 -6.08 -0.05
N CYS A 9 3.34 -6.91 -0.68
CA CYS A 9 2.40 -7.75 0.05
C CYS A 9 3.14 -8.64 1.06
N PRO A 10 2.79 -8.64 2.36
CA PRO A 10 3.48 -9.43 3.37
C PRO A 10 3.30 -10.94 3.17
N ARG A 11 2.24 -11.38 2.49
CA ARG A 11 1.96 -12.82 2.25
C ARG A 11 2.63 -13.36 1.00
N CYS A 12 2.46 -12.69 -0.14
CA CYS A 12 2.92 -13.19 -1.44
C CYS A 12 4.02 -12.35 -2.09
N ARG A 13 4.40 -11.21 -1.48
CA ARG A 13 5.34 -10.21 -2.06
C ARG A 13 4.89 -9.65 -3.41
N GLY A 14 3.60 -9.80 -3.70
CA GLY A 14 2.97 -9.30 -4.88
C GLY A 14 2.61 -7.83 -4.84
N ASP A 15 1.98 -7.38 -5.91
CA ASP A 15 1.51 -6.01 -6.08
C ASP A 15 0.36 -5.69 -5.12
N VAL A 16 0.52 -4.59 -4.40
CA VAL A 16 -0.48 -3.99 -3.51
C VAL A 16 -1.02 -2.74 -4.18
N PHE A 17 -2.34 -2.70 -4.29
CA PHE A 17 -3.11 -1.56 -4.77
C PHE A 17 -3.53 -0.68 -3.60
N VAL A 18 -3.46 0.63 -3.83
CA VAL A 18 -3.87 1.65 -2.86
C VAL A 18 -5.22 2.19 -3.31
N GLU A 19 -6.22 2.08 -2.45
CA GLU A 19 -7.54 2.65 -2.66
C GLU A 19 -7.78 3.75 -1.62
N GLN A 20 -8.29 4.90 -2.05
CA GLN A 20 -8.70 5.97 -1.15
C GLN A 20 -10.22 5.97 -1.09
N ASP A 21 -10.76 5.92 0.12
CA ASP A 21 -12.19 6.07 0.33
C ASP A 21 -12.61 7.54 0.33
N ILE A 22 -13.91 7.77 0.18
CA ILE A 22 -14.53 9.10 0.16
C ILE A 22 -14.43 9.86 1.49
N PHE A 23 -14.09 9.18 2.59
CA PHE A 23 -13.87 9.76 3.91
C PHE A 23 -12.40 10.11 4.17
N GLY A 24 -11.51 9.88 3.19
CA GLY A 24 -10.08 10.15 3.30
C GLY A 24 -9.29 9.02 3.98
N GLY A 25 -9.92 7.87 4.23
CA GLY A 25 -9.21 6.65 4.59
C GLY A 25 -8.47 6.06 3.38
N THR A 26 -7.37 5.38 3.64
CA THR A 26 -6.60 4.67 2.61
C THR A 26 -6.61 3.20 2.96
N SER A 27 -7.11 2.36 2.06
CA SER A 27 -7.11 0.91 2.16
C SER A 27 -6.08 0.32 1.19
N LEU A 28 -5.29 -0.64 1.68
CA LEU A 28 -4.29 -1.34 0.87
C LEU A 28 -4.71 -2.80 0.67
N SER A 29 -4.77 -3.25 -0.58
CA SER A 29 -5.15 -4.63 -0.91
C SER A 29 -4.22 -5.27 -1.94
N CYS A 30 -3.88 -6.54 -1.76
CA CYS A 30 -3.03 -7.25 -2.70
C CYS A 30 -3.83 -7.82 -3.88
N LEU A 31 -3.41 -7.50 -5.10
CA LEU A 31 -4.06 -7.96 -6.33
C LEU A 31 -3.80 -9.44 -6.64
N GLN A 32 -2.73 -10.03 -6.13
CA GLN A 32 -2.37 -11.42 -6.41
C GLN A 32 -2.98 -12.43 -5.43
N CYS A 33 -3.09 -12.07 -4.14
CA CYS A 33 -3.59 -13.00 -3.13
C CYS A 33 -4.85 -12.53 -2.40
N GLY A 34 -5.37 -11.33 -2.73
CA GLY A 34 -6.57 -10.77 -2.10
C GLY A 34 -6.41 -10.38 -0.62
N HIS A 35 -5.17 -10.34 -0.11
CA HIS A 35 -4.93 -9.94 1.29
C HIS A 35 -5.17 -8.45 1.43
N VAL A 36 -6.16 -8.08 2.24
CA VAL A 36 -6.40 -6.70 2.68
C VAL A 36 -5.48 -6.44 3.86
N LEU A 37 -4.68 -5.38 3.76
CA LEU A 37 -3.72 -5.04 4.79
C LEU A 37 -4.44 -4.46 6.00
N THR A 38 -3.91 -4.76 7.18
CA THR A 38 -4.36 -4.20 8.45
C THR A 38 -3.78 -2.81 8.66
N ALA A 39 -4.43 -1.96 9.46
CA ALA A 39 -3.95 -0.60 9.77
C ALA A 39 -2.46 -0.54 10.16
N ALA A 40 -1.93 -1.54 10.88
CA ALA A 40 -0.53 -1.62 11.24
C ALA A 40 0.41 -1.91 10.04
N GLU A 41 0.00 -2.82 9.14
CA GLU A 41 0.71 -3.12 7.90
C GLU A 41 0.67 -1.91 6.94
N GLU A 42 -0.47 -1.22 6.89
CA GLU A 42 -0.67 -0.01 6.10
C GLU A 42 0.26 1.11 6.56
N GLN A 43 0.32 1.38 7.86
CA GLN A 43 1.20 2.39 8.44
C GLN A 43 2.68 2.09 8.11
N THR A 44 3.08 0.82 8.25
CA THR A 44 4.46 0.39 7.96
C THR A 44 4.83 0.62 6.49
N LEU A 45 3.89 0.43 5.56
CA LEU A 45 4.12 0.67 4.14
C LEU A 45 4.08 2.14 3.79
N LEU A 46 3.16 2.91 4.36
CA LEU A 46 3.10 4.36 4.17
C LEU A 46 4.39 5.02 4.67
N ASP A 47 4.92 4.62 5.83
CA ASP A 47 6.23 5.07 6.33
C ASP A 47 7.36 4.82 5.33
N ARG A 48 7.36 3.65 4.69
CA ARG A 48 8.36 3.30 3.66
C ARG A 48 8.21 4.17 2.41
N VAL A 49 6.98 4.46 1.98
CA VAL A 49 6.71 5.34 0.83
C VAL A 49 7.07 6.78 1.14
N HIS A 50 6.76 7.28 2.34
CA HIS A 50 7.15 8.62 2.79
C HIS A 50 8.67 8.77 2.81
N ARG A 51 9.41 7.77 3.31
CA ARG A 51 10.89 7.78 3.25
C ARG A 51 11.43 7.71 1.83
N ALA A 52 10.80 6.95 0.93
CA ALA A 52 11.22 6.85 -0.46
C ALA A 52 11.01 8.15 -1.25
N ARG A 53 10.12 9.04 -0.76
CA ARG A 53 9.83 10.33 -1.38
C ARG A 53 10.81 11.45 -1.01
N SER A 54 11.68 11.24 -0.02
CA SER A 54 12.68 12.22 0.45
C SER A 54 13.98 12.25 -0.37
N VAL A 55 14.09 11.40 -1.40
CA VAL A 55 15.19 11.39 -2.36
C VAL A 55 14.61 11.69 -3.74
N ALA A 56 14.29 12.96 -3.98
CA ALA A 56 14.06 13.53 -5.31
C ALA A 56 14.53 14.98 -5.29
#